data_AF-A0A8H4K5A6-F1
#
_entry.id   AF-A0A8H4K5A6-F1
#
_cell.length_a   1.000
_cell.length_b   1.000
_cell.length_c   1.000
_cell.angle_alpha   90.00
_cell.angle_beta   90.00
_cell.angle_gamma   90.00
#
_symmetry.space_group_name_H-M   'P 1'
#
loop_
_entity.id
_entity.type
_entity.pdbx_description
1 polymer ?
#
loop_
_entity_poly.entity_id
_entity_poly.type
_entity_poly.pdbx_seq_one_letter_code
_entity_poly.pdbx_strand_id
1 'polypeptide(L)'
;MSASLSISLRRAKANKKLISMSQQGENVSFMDKLDSFIDMAREVVEIAPPDDPDRIIWLHELGNTLRRRFTDTGVLADLEDSIKVGQEAVDTAPNDYIHRGALLGSLGAHLAIRFAKTGSLPDLERAMQVTRQAIDVAVDSDDRAARLTHLANHLGERYKRTGSSIDLEEGIEVAQSAVELTPLDSLKRLGRLNTLANQLHARYGRTGILEELNKVIDICRSITKAAAEGSTNHAVFKSNLAGHLGDRCLRTGDSNDLNEAIQLAQEALATLP
;
A
#
# COMPACT_ATOMS: atom_id res chain seq x y z
N MET A 1 -12.33 -36.29 -9.96
CA MET A 1 -12.73 -35.82 -11.31
C MET A 1 -14.01 -34.98 -11.32
N SER A 2 -14.99 -35.15 -10.42
CA SER A 2 -16.26 -34.39 -10.45
C SER A 2 -16.15 -32.92 -9.99
N ALA A 3 -15.36 -32.62 -8.95
CA ALA A 3 -15.23 -31.27 -8.40
C ALA A 3 -14.51 -30.30 -9.36
N SER A 4 -13.37 -30.70 -9.92
CA SER A 4 -12.61 -29.94 -10.93
C SER A 4 -13.43 -29.65 -12.21
N LEU A 5 -14.25 -30.63 -12.66
CA LEU A 5 -15.16 -30.44 -13.78
C LEU A 5 -16.28 -29.45 -13.45
N SER A 6 -16.80 -29.48 -12.21
CA SER A 6 -17.82 -28.53 -11.70
C SER A 6 -17.28 -27.11 -11.58
N ILE A 7 -16.05 -26.93 -11.07
CA ILE A 7 -15.37 -25.63 -10.97
C ILE A 7 -15.12 -25.05 -12.37
N SER A 8 -14.60 -25.87 -13.29
CA SER A 8 -14.36 -25.45 -14.69
C SER A 8 -15.64 -25.07 -15.42
N LEU A 9 -16.74 -25.81 -15.22
CA LEU A 9 -18.05 -25.51 -15.79
C LEU A 9 -18.64 -24.21 -15.23
N ARG A 10 -18.52 -23.99 -13.91
CA ARG A 10 -19.01 -22.77 -13.26
C ARG A 10 -18.14 -21.57 -13.62
N ARG A 11 -16.82 -21.72 -13.76
CA ARG A 11 -15.90 -20.72 -14.33
C ARG A 11 -16.29 -20.34 -15.76
N ALA A 12 -16.62 -21.32 -16.59
CA ALA A 12 -17.10 -21.06 -17.96
C ALA A 12 -18.47 -20.36 -17.96
N LYS A 13 -19.39 -20.76 -17.07
CA LYS A 13 -20.72 -20.12 -16.92
C LYS A 13 -20.61 -18.69 -16.39
N ALA A 14 -19.69 -18.45 -15.47
CA ALA A 14 -19.32 -17.17 -14.92
C ALA A 14 -18.75 -16.22 -15.98
N ASN A 15 -17.73 -16.68 -16.71
CA ASN A 15 -17.16 -15.92 -17.83
C ASN A 15 -18.23 -15.63 -18.88
N LYS A 16 -19.12 -16.59 -19.16
CA LYS A 16 -20.25 -16.39 -20.07
C LYS A 16 -21.26 -15.36 -19.53
N LYS A 17 -21.50 -15.29 -18.22
CA LYS A 17 -22.36 -14.28 -17.58
C LYS A 17 -21.73 -12.88 -17.64
N LEU A 18 -20.44 -12.76 -17.34
CA LEU A 18 -19.71 -11.49 -17.45
C LEU A 18 -19.64 -11.00 -18.91
N ILE A 19 -19.41 -11.91 -19.85
CA ILE A 19 -19.43 -11.61 -21.29
C ILE A 19 -20.85 -11.25 -21.76
N SER A 20 -21.90 -11.96 -21.32
CA SER A 20 -23.28 -11.62 -21.68
C SER A 20 -23.70 -10.25 -21.13
N MET A 21 -23.31 -9.93 -19.90
CA MET A 21 -23.52 -8.60 -19.29
C MET A 21 -22.81 -7.49 -20.09
N SER A 22 -21.68 -7.80 -20.74
CA SER A 22 -20.98 -6.85 -21.63
C SER A 22 -21.60 -6.77 -23.04
N GLN A 23 -22.21 -7.84 -23.54
CA GLN A 23 -22.75 -7.95 -24.90
C GLN A 23 -24.21 -7.47 -25.03
N GLN A 24 -24.97 -7.45 -23.93
CA GLN A 24 -26.39 -7.07 -23.94
C GLN A 24 -26.66 -5.56 -23.98
N GLY A 25 -25.62 -4.70 -24.00
CA GLY A 25 -25.80 -3.24 -24.08
C GLY A 25 -26.48 -2.63 -22.85
N GLU A 26 -26.71 -3.41 -21.79
CA GLU A 26 -27.09 -2.89 -20.49
C GLU A 26 -25.92 -2.04 -19.97
N ASN A 27 -26.23 -0.82 -19.54
CA ASN A 27 -25.25 0.06 -18.90
C ASN A 27 -25.03 -0.46 -17.47
N VAL A 28 -24.46 -1.66 -17.36
CA VAL A 28 -24.18 -2.34 -16.10
C VAL A 28 -23.16 -1.49 -15.37
N SER A 29 -23.56 -0.99 -14.19
CA SER A 29 -22.69 -0.12 -13.42
C SER A 29 -21.44 -0.89 -13.01
N PHE A 30 -20.36 -0.16 -12.75
CA PHE A 30 -19.14 -0.76 -12.24
C PHE A 30 -19.40 -1.55 -10.93
N MET A 31 -20.33 -1.08 -10.11
CA MET A 31 -20.76 -1.74 -8.86
C MET A 31 -21.44 -3.08 -9.11
N ASP A 32 -22.35 -3.18 -10.08
CA ASP A 32 -23.03 -4.44 -10.40
C ASP A 32 -22.03 -5.52 -10.86
N LYS A 33 -20.94 -5.11 -11.53
CA LYS A 33 -19.85 -6.03 -11.91
C LYS A 33 -19.06 -6.52 -10.70
N LEU A 34 -18.80 -5.66 -9.72
CA LEU A 34 -18.15 -6.05 -8.47
C LEU A 34 -19.03 -7.03 -7.69
N ASP A 35 -20.32 -6.71 -7.53
CA ASP A 35 -21.25 -7.55 -6.79
C ASP A 35 -21.40 -8.93 -7.43
N SER A 36 -21.58 -8.98 -8.76
CA SER A 36 -21.64 -10.26 -9.46
C SER A 36 -20.33 -11.06 -9.39
N PHE A 37 -19.17 -10.41 -9.26
CA PHE A 37 -17.91 -11.11 -9.05
C PHE A 37 -17.79 -11.64 -7.62
N ILE A 38 -18.16 -10.85 -6.62
CA ILE A 38 -18.13 -11.24 -5.21
C ILE A 38 -19.00 -12.47 -4.97
N ASP A 39 -20.24 -12.46 -5.47
CA ASP A 39 -21.17 -13.59 -5.31
C ASP A 39 -20.60 -14.87 -5.93
N MET A 40 -20.03 -14.74 -7.14
CA MET A 40 -19.42 -15.84 -7.85
C MET A 40 -18.18 -16.39 -7.14
N ALA A 41 -17.29 -15.50 -6.68
CA ALA A 41 -16.08 -15.91 -5.99
C ALA A 41 -16.43 -16.60 -4.65
N ARG A 42 -17.46 -16.12 -3.93
CA ARG A 42 -17.99 -16.78 -2.73
C ARG A 42 -18.50 -18.19 -3.04
N GLU A 43 -19.30 -18.36 -4.09
CA GLU A 43 -19.78 -19.70 -4.50
C GLU A 43 -18.63 -20.66 -4.84
N VAL A 44 -17.62 -20.17 -5.58
CA VAL A 44 -16.46 -21.00 -5.96
C VAL A 44 -15.65 -21.40 -4.73
N VAL A 45 -15.41 -20.46 -3.83
CA VAL A 45 -14.73 -20.73 -2.55
C VAL A 45 -15.54 -21.71 -1.73
N GLU A 46 -16.88 -21.62 -1.64
CA GLU A 46 -17.67 -22.56 -0.83
C GLU A 46 -17.53 -24.03 -1.29
N ILE A 47 -17.44 -24.27 -2.60
CA ILE A 47 -17.42 -25.63 -3.17
C ILE A 47 -16.02 -26.21 -3.39
N ALA A 48 -14.99 -25.38 -3.50
CA ALA A 48 -13.63 -25.82 -3.79
C ALA A 48 -13.01 -26.48 -2.54
N PRO A 49 -12.36 -27.65 -2.65
CA PRO A 49 -11.63 -28.23 -1.52
C PRO A 49 -10.60 -27.25 -0.92
N PRO A 50 -10.37 -27.24 0.40
CA PRO A 50 -9.40 -26.34 1.04
C PRO A 50 -7.98 -26.42 0.48
N ASP A 51 -7.59 -27.58 -0.05
CA ASP A 51 -6.28 -27.88 -0.63
C ASP A 51 -6.21 -27.62 -2.15
N ASP A 52 -7.29 -27.15 -2.76
CA ASP A 52 -7.33 -26.82 -4.20
C ASP A 52 -6.54 -25.51 -4.47
N PRO A 53 -5.47 -25.53 -5.29
CA PRO A 53 -4.74 -24.32 -5.65
C PRO A 53 -5.62 -23.23 -6.27
N ASP A 54 -6.69 -23.61 -6.99
CA ASP A 54 -7.63 -22.64 -7.55
C ASP A 54 -8.39 -21.90 -6.44
N ARG A 55 -8.68 -22.56 -5.30
CA ARG A 55 -9.36 -21.92 -4.15
C ARG A 55 -8.55 -20.75 -3.61
N ILE A 56 -7.24 -20.90 -3.49
CA ILE A 56 -6.33 -19.83 -2.99
C ILE A 56 -6.41 -18.60 -3.90
N ILE A 57 -6.44 -18.81 -5.22
CA ILE A 57 -6.56 -17.73 -6.21
C ILE A 57 -7.91 -17.02 -6.04
N TRP A 58 -9.01 -17.77 -5.91
CA TRP A 58 -10.34 -17.17 -5.72
C TRP A 58 -10.48 -16.43 -4.39
N LEU A 59 -9.88 -16.92 -3.31
CA LEU A 59 -9.83 -16.22 -2.02
C LEU A 59 -9.07 -14.89 -2.14
N HIS A 60 -7.93 -14.88 -2.85
CA HIS A 60 -7.14 -13.68 -3.10
C HIS A 60 -7.93 -12.63 -3.90
N GLU A 61 -8.54 -13.05 -5.01
CA GLU A 61 -9.33 -12.15 -5.86
C GLU A 61 -10.61 -11.65 -5.17
N LEU A 62 -11.28 -12.50 -4.40
CA LEU A 62 -12.42 -12.11 -3.56
C LEU A 62 -12.00 -11.03 -2.56
N GLY A 63 -10.88 -11.22 -1.86
CA GLY A 63 -10.36 -10.25 -0.91
C GLY A 63 -10.03 -8.89 -1.53
N ASN A 64 -9.39 -8.89 -2.72
CA ASN A 64 -9.07 -7.67 -3.45
C ASN A 64 -10.33 -6.94 -3.95
N THR A 65 -11.34 -7.70 -4.39
CA THR A 65 -12.61 -7.15 -4.90
C THR A 65 -13.44 -6.55 -3.78
N LEU A 66 -13.53 -7.21 -2.63
CA LEU A 66 -14.17 -6.69 -1.42
C LEU A 66 -13.49 -5.40 -0.94
N ARG A 67 -12.15 -5.35 -0.92
CA ARG A 67 -11.39 -4.13 -0.60
C ARG A 67 -11.69 -2.99 -1.60
N ARG A 68 -11.85 -3.31 -2.88
CA ARG A 68 -12.22 -2.34 -3.91
C ARG A 68 -13.63 -1.80 -3.68
N ARG A 69 -14.60 -2.69 -3.42
CA ARG A 69 -15.97 -2.28 -3.08
C ARG A 69 -16.03 -1.41 -1.83
N PHE A 70 -15.22 -1.72 -0.81
CA PHE A 70 -15.06 -0.87 0.36
C PHE A 70 -14.54 0.54 0.00
N THR A 71 -13.60 0.64 -0.94
CA THR A 71 -13.02 1.93 -1.34
C THR A 71 -14.10 2.84 -1.95
N ASP A 72 -15.03 2.26 -2.70
CA ASP A 72 -16.09 3.00 -3.40
C ASP A 72 -17.31 3.28 -2.51
N THR A 73 -17.61 2.39 -1.56
CA THR A 73 -18.85 2.48 -0.74
C THR A 73 -18.63 2.93 0.70
N GLY A 74 -17.42 2.75 1.25
CA GLY A 74 -17.10 2.97 2.65
C GLY A 74 -17.69 1.92 3.61
N VAL A 75 -18.33 0.85 3.11
CA VAL A 75 -18.98 -0.17 3.95
C VAL A 75 -17.93 -1.04 4.64
N LEU A 76 -17.71 -0.81 5.95
CA LEU A 76 -16.65 -1.47 6.72
C LEU A 76 -16.74 -3.01 6.71
N ALA A 77 -17.94 -3.57 6.62
CA ALA A 77 -18.15 -5.03 6.54
C ALA A 77 -17.43 -5.65 5.32
N ASP A 78 -17.33 -4.95 4.20
CA ASP A 78 -16.59 -5.43 3.03
C ASP A 78 -15.08 -5.51 3.32
N LEU A 79 -14.54 -4.54 4.06
CA LEU A 79 -13.14 -4.55 4.45
C LEU A 79 -12.85 -5.63 5.49
N GLU A 80 -13.78 -5.89 6.41
CA GLU A 80 -13.66 -6.99 7.36
C GLU A 80 -13.67 -8.34 6.67
N ASP A 81 -14.58 -8.55 5.72
CA ASP A 81 -14.64 -9.78 4.93
C ASP A 81 -13.39 -9.93 4.03
N SER A 82 -12.90 -8.83 3.45
CA SER A 82 -11.63 -8.76 2.71
C SER A 82 -10.42 -9.25 3.54
N ILE A 83 -10.37 -8.89 4.83
CA ILE A 83 -9.33 -9.36 5.76
C ILE A 83 -9.51 -10.84 6.10
N LYS A 84 -10.76 -11.30 6.32
CA LYS A 84 -11.04 -12.71 6.64
C LYS A 84 -10.61 -13.63 5.49
N VAL A 85 -11.05 -13.34 4.26
CA VAL A 85 -10.71 -14.18 3.09
C VAL A 85 -9.24 -14.07 2.71
N GLY A 86 -8.62 -12.90 2.91
CA GLY A 86 -7.18 -12.72 2.73
C GLY A 86 -6.36 -13.54 3.72
N GLN A 87 -6.80 -13.63 4.98
CA GLN A 87 -6.18 -14.51 5.97
C GLN A 87 -6.35 -15.98 5.61
N GLU A 88 -7.56 -16.39 5.20
CA GLU A 88 -7.82 -17.75 4.75
C GLU A 88 -6.91 -18.15 3.57
N ALA A 89 -6.69 -17.23 2.61
CA ALA A 89 -5.76 -17.47 1.50
C ALA A 89 -4.32 -17.73 2.00
N VAL A 90 -3.85 -16.95 2.97
CA VAL A 90 -2.50 -17.09 3.55
C VAL A 90 -2.35 -18.40 4.34
N ASP A 91 -3.39 -18.77 5.09
CA ASP A 91 -3.41 -19.96 5.95
C ASP A 91 -3.51 -21.26 5.13
N THR A 92 -4.23 -21.23 4.01
CA THR A 92 -4.40 -22.39 3.13
C THR A 92 -3.24 -22.56 2.13
N ALA A 93 -2.57 -21.47 1.75
CA ALA A 93 -1.45 -21.54 0.82
C ALA A 93 -0.25 -22.31 1.40
N PRO A 94 0.31 -23.30 0.66
CA PRO A 94 1.59 -23.91 1.01
C PRO A 94 2.70 -22.87 1.21
N ASN A 95 3.70 -23.20 2.04
CA ASN A 95 4.81 -22.28 2.33
C ASN A 95 5.66 -21.97 1.10
N ASP A 96 5.78 -22.92 0.17
CA ASP A 96 6.50 -22.81 -1.10
C ASP A 96 5.61 -22.30 -2.25
N TYR A 97 4.39 -21.85 -1.95
CA TYR A 97 3.50 -21.28 -2.96
C TYR A 97 4.12 -20.03 -3.59
N ILE A 98 4.31 -20.05 -4.91
CA ILE A 98 5.04 -19.01 -5.65
C ILE A 98 4.42 -17.61 -5.51
N HIS A 99 3.11 -17.52 -5.24
CA HIS A 99 2.42 -16.24 -5.03
C HIS A 99 2.16 -15.91 -3.56
N ARG A 100 2.78 -16.63 -2.60
CA ARG A 100 2.61 -16.39 -1.16
C ARG A 100 2.92 -14.95 -0.77
N GLY A 101 3.96 -14.34 -1.36
CA GLY A 101 4.29 -12.93 -1.16
C GLY A 101 3.16 -11.99 -1.58
N ALA A 102 2.42 -12.29 -2.65
CA ALA A 102 1.27 -11.48 -3.08
C ALA A 102 0.10 -11.59 -2.11
N LEU A 103 -0.18 -12.80 -1.60
CA LEU A 103 -1.22 -13.02 -0.59
C LEU A 103 -0.94 -12.22 0.70
N LEU A 104 0.29 -12.33 1.21
CA LEU A 104 0.74 -11.58 2.38
C LEU A 104 0.69 -10.07 2.12
N GLY A 105 1.13 -9.61 0.94
CA GLY A 105 1.07 -8.20 0.54
C GLY A 105 -0.36 -7.64 0.56
N SER A 106 -1.31 -8.35 -0.06
CA SER A 106 -2.73 -7.96 -0.06
C SER A 106 -3.31 -7.93 1.35
N LEU A 107 -3.08 -8.96 2.17
CA LEU A 107 -3.56 -9.00 3.55
C LEU A 107 -2.99 -7.84 4.39
N GLY A 108 -1.69 -7.57 4.28
CA GLY A 108 -1.05 -6.44 4.95
C GLY A 108 -1.68 -5.10 4.54
N ALA A 109 -1.97 -4.91 3.25
CA ALA A 109 -2.65 -3.72 2.75
C ALA A 109 -4.09 -3.58 3.29
N HIS A 110 -4.86 -4.68 3.35
CA HIS A 110 -6.22 -4.67 3.90
C HIS A 110 -6.23 -4.25 5.38
N LEU A 111 -5.31 -4.81 6.17
CA LEU A 111 -5.12 -4.47 7.57
C LEU A 111 -4.71 -2.99 7.76
N ALA A 112 -3.78 -2.50 6.94
CA ALA A 112 -3.36 -1.10 6.97
C ALA A 112 -4.51 -0.14 6.63
N ILE A 113 -5.37 -0.48 5.67
CA ILE A 113 -6.56 0.32 5.34
C ILE A 113 -7.54 0.32 6.53
N ARG A 114 -7.77 -0.83 7.18
CA ARG A 114 -8.66 -0.89 8.34
C ARG A 114 -8.11 -0.10 9.52
N PHE A 115 -6.80 -0.19 9.76
CA PHE A 115 -6.12 0.66 10.72
C PHE A 115 -6.35 2.15 10.40
N ALA A 116 -6.13 2.59 9.15
CA ALA A 116 -6.31 4.00 8.78
C ALA A 116 -7.74 4.51 9.01
N LYS A 117 -8.74 3.61 8.98
CA LYS A 117 -10.16 3.94 9.18
C LYS A 117 -10.60 3.88 10.64
N THR A 118 -10.00 3.00 11.44
CA THR A 118 -10.47 2.69 12.80
C THR A 118 -9.51 3.16 13.89
N GLY A 119 -8.24 3.43 13.55
CA GLY A 119 -7.15 3.66 14.50
C GLY A 119 -6.74 2.42 15.30
N SER A 120 -7.20 1.22 14.92
CA SER A 120 -6.95 -0.03 15.65
C SER A 120 -5.47 -0.45 15.62
N LEU A 121 -4.72 -0.17 16.69
CA LEU A 121 -3.31 -0.58 16.81
C LEU A 121 -3.08 -2.09 16.57
N PRO A 122 -3.93 -3.01 17.04
CA PRO A 122 -3.80 -4.44 16.70
C PRO A 122 -3.78 -4.72 15.19
N ASP A 123 -4.50 -3.94 14.38
CA ASP A 123 -4.48 -4.11 12.92
C ASP A 123 -3.15 -3.64 12.33
N LEU A 124 -2.58 -2.54 12.85
CA LEU A 124 -1.26 -2.08 12.44
C LEU A 124 -0.17 -3.08 12.81
N GLU A 125 -0.22 -3.64 14.01
CA GLU A 125 0.72 -4.68 14.47
C GLU A 125 0.64 -5.93 13.59
N ARG A 126 -0.59 -6.36 13.25
CA ARG A 126 -0.79 -7.49 12.35
C ARG A 126 -0.33 -7.18 10.92
N ALA A 127 -0.56 -5.96 10.42
CA ALA A 127 -0.03 -5.52 9.12
C ALA A 127 1.50 -5.62 9.10
N MET A 128 2.18 -5.12 10.14
CA MET A 128 3.64 -5.25 10.27
C MET A 128 4.11 -6.71 10.28
N GLN A 129 3.43 -7.58 11.04
CA GLN A 129 3.77 -9.01 11.10
C GLN A 129 3.67 -9.67 9.72
N VAL A 130 2.57 -9.41 9.00
CA VAL A 130 2.34 -9.97 7.66
C VAL A 130 3.34 -9.38 6.66
N THR A 131 3.64 -8.08 6.72
CA THR A 131 4.66 -7.47 5.86
C THR A 131 6.05 -8.06 6.10
N ARG A 132 6.43 -8.37 7.34
CA ARG A 132 7.69 -9.05 7.66
C ARG A 132 7.75 -10.44 7.03
N GLN A 133 6.69 -11.25 7.17
CA GLN A 133 6.61 -12.54 6.47
C GLN A 133 6.72 -12.37 4.96
N ALA A 134 6.14 -11.31 4.41
CA ALA A 134 6.18 -11.03 2.99
C ALA A 134 7.62 -10.69 2.52
N ILE A 135 8.41 -10.01 3.35
CA ILE A 135 9.83 -9.71 3.10
C ILE A 135 10.64 -11.02 3.04
N ASP A 136 10.33 -11.98 3.91
CA ASP A 136 11.05 -13.25 3.98
C ASP A 136 10.86 -14.13 2.75
N VAL A 137 9.71 -14.02 2.08
CA VAL A 137 9.40 -14.78 0.85
C VAL A 137 9.62 -13.99 -0.44
N ALA A 138 10.16 -12.77 -0.36
CA ALA A 138 10.43 -11.94 -1.54
C ALA A 138 11.53 -12.56 -2.40
N VAL A 139 11.25 -12.75 -3.70
CA VAL A 139 12.13 -13.49 -4.62
C VAL A 139 13.19 -12.59 -5.25
N ASP A 140 12.89 -11.31 -5.46
CA ASP A 140 13.80 -10.34 -6.05
C ASP A 140 13.98 -9.08 -5.19
N SER A 141 15.05 -8.32 -5.49
CA SER A 141 15.43 -7.14 -4.72
C SER A 141 14.41 -6.01 -4.79
N ASP A 142 13.67 -5.89 -5.90
CA ASP A 142 12.69 -4.83 -6.08
C ASP A 142 11.41 -5.11 -5.29
N ASP A 143 10.93 -6.35 -5.32
CA ASP A 143 9.82 -6.80 -4.47
C ASP A 143 10.18 -6.64 -2.99
N ARG A 144 11.38 -7.08 -2.59
CA ARG A 144 11.88 -6.90 -1.22
C ARG A 144 11.90 -5.43 -0.82
N ALA A 145 12.42 -4.55 -1.67
CA ALA A 145 12.49 -3.12 -1.40
C ALA A 145 11.09 -2.45 -1.33
N ALA A 146 10.12 -2.89 -2.12
CA ALA A 146 8.74 -2.44 -2.01
C ALA A 146 8.13 -2.82 -0.64
N ARG A 147 8.34 -4.05 -0.18
CA ARG A 147 7.84 -4.53 1.12
C ARG A 147 8.51 -3.85 2.31
N LEU A 148 9.82 -3.61 2.24
CA LEU A 148 10.54 -2.79 3.23
C LEU A 148 9.94 -1.37 3.29
N THR A 149 9.61 -0.77 2.15
CA THR A 149 8.94 0.54 2.12
C THR A 149 7.59 0.52 2.87
N HIS A 150 6.79 -0.53 2.71
CA HIS A 150 5.55 -0.70 3.47
C HIS A 150 5.80 -0.86 4.97
N LEU A 151 6.79 -1.67 5.36
CA LEU A 151 7.15 -1.86 6.77
C LEU A 151 7.61 -0.55 7.42
N ALA A 152 8.46 0.23 6.73
CA ALA A 152 8.87 1.55 7.21
C ALA A 152 7.68 2.49 7.44
N ASN A 153 6.70 2.50 6.53
CA ASN A 153 5.48 3.30 6.70
C ASN A 153 4.65 2.85 7.91
N HIS A 154 4.51 1.54 8.14
CA HIS A 154 3.81 1.02 9.32
C HIS A 154 4.52 1.38 10.63
N LEU A 155 5.86 1.27 10.66
CA LEU A 155 6.69 1.66 11.79
C LEU A 155 6.58 3.15 12.10
N GLY A 156 6.65 4.01 11.07
CA GLY A 156 6.49 5.45 11.23
C GLY A 156 5.10 5.84 11.76
N GLU A 157 4.05 5.15 11.32
CA GLU A 157 2.70 5.38 11.82
C GLU A 157 2.52 4.90 13.28
N ARG A 158 3.10 3.76 13.62
CA ARG A 158 3.13 3.27 15.01
C ARG A 158 3.89 4.24 15.91
N TYR A 159 5.02 4.76 15.45
CA TYR A 159 5.79 5.79 16.16
C TYR A 159 4.92 7.04 16.41
N LYS A 160 4.23 7.56 15.40
CA LYS A 160 3.34 8.74 15.56
C LYS A 160 2.27 8.53 16.64
N ARG A 161 1.80 7.30 16.83
CA ARG A 161 0.76 6.97 17.81
C ARG A 161 1.31 6.69 19.21
N THR A 162 2.50 6.11 19.30
CA THR A 162 3.02 5.55 20.56
C THR A 162 4.22 6.32 21.12
N GLY A 163 4.90 7.13 20.30
CA GLY A 163 6.17 7.76 20.64
C GLY A 163 7.35 6.79 20.73
N SER A 164 7.19 5.53 20.31
CA SER A 164 8.21 4.49 20.39
C SER A 164 9.43 4.81 19.51
N SER A 165 10.52 5.26 20.13
CA SER A 165 11.76 5.54 19.40
C SER A 165 12.38 4.29 18.76
N ILE A 166 12.08 3.10 19.29
CA ILE A 166 12.53 1.84 18.71
C ILE A 166 11.88 1.64 17.34
N ASP A 167 10.57 1.86 17.23
CA ASP A 167 9.86 1.74 15.95
C ASP A 167 10.37 2.79 14.94
N LEU A 168 10.69 4.00 15.41
CA LEU A 168 11.25 5.05 14.57
C LEU A 168 12.62 4.67 13.99
N GLU A 169 13.57 4.25 14.83
CA GLU A 169 14.90 3.88 14.33
C GLU A 169 14.84 2.63 13.44
N GLU A 170 14.02 1.62 13.78
CA GLU A 170 13.77 0.48 12.87
C GLU A 170 13.18 0.96 11.54
N GLY A 171 12.24 1.92 11.56
CA GLY A 171 11.64 2.49 10.37
C GLY A 171 12.66 3.18 9.45
N ILE A 172 13.65 3.86 10.03
CA ILE A 172 14.75 4.50 9.29
C ILE A 172 15.66 3.44 8.68
N GLU A 173 16.08 2.44 9.44
CA GLU A 173 16.93 1.34 8.95
C GLU A 173 16.29 0.58 7.80
N VAL A 174 15.01 0.26 7.92
CA VAL A 174 14.23 -0.43 6.90
C VAL A 174 14.04 0.44 5.65
N ALA A 175 13.75 1.74 5.81
CA ALA A 175 13.63 2.67 4.68
C ALA A 175 14.97 2.85 3.95
N GLN A 176 16.07 2.95 4.68
CA GLN A 176 17.42 3.02 4.13
C GLN A 176 17.77 1.75 3.34
N SER A 177 17.46 0.57 3.89
CA SER A 177 17.64 -0.71 3.21
C SER A 177 16.85 -0.79 1.90
N ALA A 178 15.61 -0.29 1.88
CA ALA A 178 14.80 -0.22 0.65
C ALA A 178 15.48 0.65 -0.42
N VAL A 179 16.02 1.81 -0.03
CA VAL A 179 16.76 2.70 -0.93
C VAL A 179 18.02 2.01 -1.48
N GLU A 180 18.79 1.33 -0.63
CA GLU A 180 20.03 0.63 -1.03
C GLU A 180 19.80 -0.52 -2.00
N LEU A 181 18.69 -1.27 -1.84
CA LEU A 181 18.28 -2.34 -2.77
C LEU A 181 17.79 -1.83 -4.13
N THR A 182 17.69 -0.51 -4.32
CA THR A 182 17.18 0.09 -5.55
C THR A 182 18.30 0.66 -6.40
N PRO A 183 18.40 0.32 -7.70
CA PRO A 183 19.34 0.98 -8.60
C PRO A 183 19.21 2.51 -8.60
N LEU A 184 20.34 3.22 -8.73
CA LEU A 184 20.37 4.69 -8.66
C LEU A 184 19.54 5.38 -9.75
N ASP A 185 19.43 4.75 -10.92
CA ASP A 185 18.71 5.22 -12.10
C ASP A 185 17.22 4.81 -12.12
N SER A 186 16.77 4.04 -11.13
CA SER A 186 15.38 3.59 -11.07
C SER A 186 14.44 4.68 -10.55
N LEU A 187 13.39 4.99 -11.30
CA LEU A 187 12.32 5.92 -10.85
C LEU A 187 11.61 5.44 -9.56
N LYS A 188 11.64 4.14 -9.27
CA LYS A 188 11.11 3.58 -8.00
C LYS A 188 11.89 4.08 -6.79
N ARG A 189 13.16 4.48 -6.98
CA ARG A 189 14.02 5.02 -5.91
C ARG A 189 13.46 6.33 -5.35
N LEU A 190 12.75 7.13 -6.17
CA LEU A 190 12.18 8.41 -5.74
C LEU A 190 11.16 8.22 -4.59
N GLY A 191 10.25 7.26 -4.72
CA GLY A 191 9.27 6.95 -3.68
C GLY A 191 9.89 6.37 -2.40
N ARG A 192 10.96 5.59 -2.56
CA ARG A 192 11.72 5.00 -1.43
C ARG A 192 12.50 6.08 -0.67
N LEU A 193 13.14 7.01 -1.39
CA LEU A 193 13.79 8.19 -0.82
C LEU A 193 12.79 9.11 -0.10
N ASN A 194 11.60 9.33 -0.66
CA ASN A 194 10.54 10.07 0.02
C ASN A 194 10.13 9.40 1.34
N THR A 195 10.05 8.07 1.35
CA THR A 195 9.73 7.31 2.58
C THR A 195 10.83 7.49 3.63
N LEU A 196 12.10 7.40 3.23
CA LEU A 196 13.23 7.68 4.12
C LEU A 196 13.21 9.12 4.66
N ALA A 197 12.94 10.11 3.80
CA ALA A 197 12.82 11.51 4.18
C ALA A 197 11.75 11.73 5.25
N ASN A 198 10.59 11.07 5.13
CA ASN A 198 9.53 11.14 6.15
C ASN A 198 9.96 10.54 7.50
N GLN A 199 10.73 9.45 7.52
CA GLN A 199 11.24 8.87 8.77
C GLN A 199 12.30 9.77 9.42
N LEU A 200 13.21 10.32 8.62
CA LEU A 200 14.22 11.27 9.09
C LEU A 200 13.58 12.56 9.62
N HIS A 201 12.50 13.04 8.99
CA HIS A 201 11.72 14.18 9.47
C HIS A 201 11.04 13.87 10.81
N ALA A 202 10.48 12.68 10.97
CA ALA A 202 9.92 12.22 12.23
C ALA A 202 10.97 12.17 13.36
N ARG A 203 12.21 11.79 13.04
CA ARG A 203 13.34 11.87 13.98
C ARG A 203 13.74 13.30 14.30
N TYR A 204 13.82 14.17 13.30
CA TYR A 204 14.01 15.60 13.52
C TYR A 204 12.96 16.18 14.48
N GLY A 205 11.67 15.83 14.32
CA GLY A 205 10.61 16.29 15.22
C GLY A 205 10.86 15.89 16.69
N ARG A 206 11.55 14.77 16.92
CA ARG A 206 11.95 14.28 18.25
C ARG A 206 13.21 14.97 18.78
N THR A 207 14.22 15.09 17.94
CA THR A 207 15.58 15.49 18.34
C THR A 207 15.78 17.01 18.30
N GLY A 208 15.06 17.69 17.41
CA GLY A 208 15.25 19.10 17.09
C GLY A 208 16.55 19.40 16.33
N ILE A 209 17.29 18.39 15.88
CA ILE A 209 18.61 18.56 15.24
C ILE A 209 18.41 19.09 13.81
N LEU A 210 18.76 20.35 13.59
CA LEU A 210 18.50 21.06 12.34
C LEU A 210 19.22 20.42 11.14
N GLU A 211 20.39 19.82 11.35
CA GLU A 211 21.14 19.10 10.32
C GLU A 211 20.36 17.90 9.77
N GLU A 212 19.49 17.28 10.56
CA GLU A 212 18.62 16.19 10.08
C GLU A 212 17.53 16.73 9.16
N LEU A 213 16.92 17.86 9.51
CA LEU A 213 15.93 18.53 8.65
C LEU A 213 16.55 19.01 7.33
N ASN A 214 17.79 19.51 7.35
CA ASN A 214 18.49 19.89 6.13
C ASN A 214 18.69 18.70 5.19
N LYS A 215 19.07 17.53 5.71
CA LYS A 215 19.18 16.30 4.91
C LYS A 215 17.84 15.89 4.30
N VAL A 216 16.74 16.01 5.04
CA VAL A 216 15.38 15.75 4.54
C VAL A 216 15.05 16.68 3.36
N ILE A 217 15.32 17.98 3.51
CA ILE A 217 15.07 18.98 2.46
C ILE A 217 15.91 18.69 1.21
N ASP A 218 17.18 18.31 1.36
CA ASP A 218 18.05 17.96 0.24
C ASP A 218 17.54 16.74 -0.53
N ILE A 219 17.08 15.70 0.19
CA ILE A 219 16.43 14.53 -0.42
C ILE A 219 15.17 14.96 -1.17
N CYS A 220 14.28 15.71 -0.52
CA CYS A 220 13.01 16.14 -1.10
C CYS A 220 13.20 17.05 -2.32
N ARG A 221 14.19 17.94 -2.33
CA ARG A 221 14.59 18.73 -3.51
C ARG A 221 15.09 17.85 -4.64
N SER A 222 15.94 16.87 -4.35
CA SER A 222 16.49 15.94 -5.34
C SER A 222 15.37 15.13 -6.02
N ILE A 223 14.46 14.53 -5.26
CA ILE A 223 13.37 13.74 -5.82
C ILE A 223 12.33 14.59 -6.57
N THR A 224 12.08 15.82 -6.11
CA THR A 224 11.16 16.76 -6.78
C THR A 224 11.72 17.13 -8.16
N LYS A 225 13.02 17.45 -8.22
CA LYS A 225 13.70 17.76 -9.49
C LYS A 225 13.75 16.58 -10.46
N ALA A 226 13.86 15.35 -9.96
CA ALA A 226 13.95 14.15 -10.78
C ALA A 226 12.58 13.61 -11.25
N ALA A 227 11.50 13.99 -10.57
CA ALA A 227 10.15 13.57 -10.95
C ALA A 227 9.69 14.28 -12.23
N ALA A 228 9.02 13.54 -13.12
CA ALA A 228 8.46 14.13 -14.33
C ALA A 228 7.40 15.18 -13.98
N GLU A 229 7.46 16.34 -14.64
CA GLU A 229 6.45 17.39 -14.56
C GLU A 229 5.06 16.81 -14.89
N GLY A 230 4.06 17.12 -14.05
CA GLY A 230 2.69 16.60 -14.19
C GLY A 230 2.44 15.17 -13.67
N SER A 231 3.46 14.45 -13.17
CA SER A 231 3.21 13.14 -12.52
C SER A 231 2.59 13.31 -11.12
N THR A 232 1.70 12.40 -10.70
CA THR A 232 1.09 12.42 -9.36
C THR A 232 2.15 12.41 -8.24
N ASN A 233 3.25 11.69 -8.45
CA ASN A 233 4.38 11.67 -7.53
C ASN A 233 5.03 13.05 -7.39
N HIS A 234 5.09 13.84 -8.46
CA HIS A 234 5.67 15.17 -8.41
C HIS A 234 4.87 16.11 -7.49
N ALA A 235 3.54 16.08 -7.54
CA ALA A 235 2.68 16.87 -6.64
C ALA A 235 2.87 16.50 -5.17
N VAL A 236 2.99 15.20 -4.87
CA VAL A 236 3.26 14.69 -3.52
C VAL A 236 4.64 15.14 -3.03
N PHE A 237 5.68 15.03 -3.87
CA PHE A 237 7.03 15.46 -3.50
C PHE A 237 7.12 16.97 -3.24
N LYS A 238 6.45 17.79 -4.06
CA LYS A 238 6.33 19.23 -3.82
C LYS A 238 5.64 19.54 -2.49
N SER A 239 4.55 18.85 -2.19
CA SER A 239 3.80 19.04 -0.94
C SER A 239 4.65 18.68 0.29
N ASN A 240 5.38 17.57 0.24
CA ASN A 240 6.28 17.18 1.34
C ASN A 240 7.44 18.17 1.50
N LEU A 241 8.07 18.58 0.38
CA LEU A 241 9.14 19.59 0.41
C LEU A 241 8.64 20.92 1.02
N ALA A 242 7.46 21.39 0.61
CA ALA A 242 6.84 22.59 1.18
C ALA A 242 6.64 22.47 2.69
N GLY A 243 6.17 21.31 3.18
CA GLY A 243 6.03 21.05 4.61
C GLY A 243 7.35 21.14 5.36
N HIS A 244 8.41 20.50 4.85
CA HIS A 244 9.73 20.52 5.50
C HIS A 244 10.38 21.91 5.50
N LEU A 245 10.22 22.68 4.41
CA LEU A 245 10.67 24.07 4.34
C LEU A 245 9.89 24.95 5.33
N GLY A 246 8.58 24.75 5.45
CA GLY A 246 7.76 25.41 6.46
C GLY A 246 8.26 25.16 7.89
N ASP A 247 8.57 23.91 8.22
CA ASP A 247 9.14 23.55 9.52
C ASP A 247 10.51 24.20 9.76
N ARG A 248 11.37 24.27 8.74
CA ARG A 248 12.67 24.93 8.85
C ARG A 248 12.48 26.43 9.08
N CYS A 249 11.61 27.08 8.31
CA CYS A 249 11.25 28.49 8.50
C CYS A 249 10.76 28.77 9.92
N LEU A 250 9.89 27.90 10.48
CA LEU A 250 9.38 28.07 11.85
C LEU A 250 10.50 28.04 12.90
N ARG A 251 11.63 27.36 12.61
CA ARG A 251 12.79 27.31 13.51
C ARG A 251 13.81 28.41 13.29
N THR A 252 14.10 28.75 12.04
CA THR A 252 15.20 29.64 11.66
C THR A 252 14.75 31.08 11.42
N GLY A 253 13.47 31.29 11.13
CA GLY A 253 12.94 32.57 10.65
C GLY A 253 13.33 32.89 9.21
N ASP A 254 13.81 31.93 8.43
CA ASP A 254 14.23 32.16 7.05
C ASP A 254 13.03 32.38 6.12
N SER A 255 12.84 33.62 5.69
CA SER A 255 11.75 34.00 4.78
C SER A 255 11.88 33.37 3.38
N ASN A 256 13.07 32.95 2.97
CA ASN A 256 13.24 32.27 1.68
C ASN A 256 12.59 30.89 1.69
N ASP A 257 12.71 30.16 2.80
CA ASP A 257 12.05 28.87 2.99
C ASP A 257 10.54 29.01 2.93
N LEU A 258 9.99 30.06 3.56
CA LEU A 258 8.55 30.34 3.52
C LEU A 258 8.06 30.63 2.09
N ASN A 259 8.79 31.46 1.35
CA ASN A 259 8.44 31.81 -0.02
C ASN A 259 8.49 30.58 -0.94
N GLU A 260 9.53 29.76 -0.83
CA GLU A 260 9.66 28.50 -1.59
C GLU A 260 8.56 27.51 -1.21
N ALA A 261 8.25 27.36 0.08
CA ALA A 261 7.18 26.49 0.55
C ALA A 261 5.81 26.88 -0.02
N ILE A 262 5.48 28.18 -0.01
CA ILE A 262 4.22 28.70 -0.56
C ILE A 262 4.15 28.42 -2.06
N GLN A 263 5.22 28.70 -2.81
CA GLN A 263 5.25 28.45 -4.24
C GLN A 263 5.03 26.96 -4.55
N LEU A 264 5.76 26.07 -3.89
CA LEU A 264 5.64 24.62 -4.09
C LEU A 264 4.24 24.10 -3.74
N ALA A 265 3.63 24.60 -2.66
CA ALA A 265 2.28 24.23 -2.28
C ALA A 265 1.25 24.69 -3.31
N GLN A 266 1.37 25.91 -3.86
CA GLN A 266 0.51 26.42 -4.92
C GLN A 266 0.63 25.59 -6.20
N GLU A 267 1.86 25.26 -6.60
CA GLU A 267 2.12 24.42 -7.77
C GLU A 267 1.59 23.00 -7.60
N ALA A 268 1.71 22.41 -6.39
CA ALA A 268 1.13 21.10 -6.11
C ALA A 268 -0.40 21.12 -6.21
N LEU A 269 -1.05 22.13 -5.63
CA LEU A 269 -2.50 22.30 -5.68
C LEU A 269 -3.01 22.48 -7.12
N ALA A 270 -2.28 23.20 -7.97
CA ALA A 270 -2.65 23.41 -9.37
C ALA A 270 -2.63 22.12 -10.22
N THR A 271 -2.02 21.05 -9.72
CA THR A 271 -1.94 19.74 -10.41
C THR A 271 -2.93 18.69 -9.89
N LEU A 272 -3.70 19.01 -8.85
CA LEU A 272 -4.77 18.14 -8.37
C LEU A 272 -6.02 18.26 -9.27
N PRO A 273 -6.69 17.15 -9.63
CA PRO A 273 -7.89 17.16 -10.47
C PRO A 273 -9.13 17.70 -9.77
#